data_AF-A0A7Y9EIN6-F1
#
_entry.id   AF-A0A7Y9EIN6-F1
#
_cell.length_a   1.000
_cell.length_b   1.000
_cell.length_c   1.000
_cell.angle_alpha   90.00
_cell.angle_beta   90.00
_cell.angle_gamma   90.00
#
_symmetry.space_group_name_H-M   'P 1'
#
loop_
_entity.id
_entity.type
_entity.pdbx_description
1 polymer ?
#
loop_
_entity_poly.entity_id
_entity_poly.type
_entity_poly.pdbx_seq_one_letter_code
_entity_poly.pdbx_strand_id
1 'polypeptide(L)'
;MRRIRFSRTPAFDFEALRGLWAAAYDGGEFGEVAAVMARVRRGDFESWYREWSAMADRVAARGRTYGEPVSRGTALLRAANYLRQAEFFLDAADPRRAAAATAGADLFDAGMDALGMDVTRARIPYDGADLEALFMRPAGPDTRTVLVVQGGFDSTLEELYFMIGAAAVRRGHRVLMFTGPGQGSALREHGMPFTAEWERPTRAVLDWLGGLVEPRLLVGVGISFGGHLLARAAAFEPRYDGVVLYDYFPGMLTARSCTTCPGRCAARSSACRGGCGAPSPCTAGSTPRFAGGSATRYGRSAPRRCPA
;
A
#
# COMPACT_ATOMS: atom_id res chain seq x y z
N MET A 1 26.81 11.07 1.28
CA MET A 1 25.92 11.99 2.03
C MET A 1 25.47 11.34 3.33
N ARG A 2 25.40 12.08 4.45
CA ARG A 2 24.78 11.58 5.69
C ARG A 2 23.26 11.64 5.53
N ARG A 3 22.57 10.52 5.76
CA ARG A 3 21.09 10.42 5.74
C ARG A 3 20.50 11.12 6.97
N ILE A 4 19.39 11.85 6.79
CA ILE A 4 18.58 12.37 7.90
C ILE A 4 18.01 11.20 8.68
N ARG A 5 18.23 11.18 9.99
CA ARG A 5 17.79 10.11 10.90
C ARG A 5 17.02 10.71 12.06
N PHE A 6 15.76 10.31 12.21
CA PHE A 6 14.87 10.72 13.29
C PHE A 6 14.97 9.81 14.51
N SER A 7 15.28 8.52 14.33
CA SER A 7 15.34 7.57 15.44
C SER A 7 16.47 6.56 15.32
N ARG A 8 16.98 6.12 16.48
CA ARG A 8 17.88 4.96 16.54
C ARG A 8 17.15 3.63 16.43
N THR A 9 15.83 3.61 16.63
CA THR A 9 14.98 2.44 16.37
C THR A 9 14.65 2.41 14.87
N PRO A 10 15.13 1.41 14.10
CA PRO A 10 15.02 1.42 12.64
C PRO A 10 13.58 1.51 12.12
N ALA A 11 12.64 0.83 12.77
CA ALA A 11 11.22 0.89 12.39
C ALA A 11 10.64 2.31 12.58
N PHE A 12 10.93 2.96 13.71
CA PHE A 12 10.48 4.34 13.95
C PHE A 12 11.12 5.33 12.98
N ASP A 13 12.39 5.12 12.63
CA ASP A 13 13.08 5.97 11.65
C ASP A 13 12.47 5.86 10.26
N PHE A 14 12.18 4.64 9.82
CA PHE A 14 11.53 4.37 8.55
C PHE A 14 10.13 4.98 8.51
N GLU A 15 9.29 4.72 9.52
CA GLU A 15 7.93 5.24 9.55
C GLU A 15 7.90 6.77 9.70
N ALA A 16 8.83 7.38 10.43
CA ALA A 16 8.93 8.85 10.47
C ALA A 16 9.26 9.43 9.09
N LEU A 17 10.16 8.79 8.33
CA LEU A 17 10.48 9.19 6.96
C LEU A 17 9.31 8.96 6.01
N ARG A 18 8.58 7.85 6.17
CA ARG A 18 7.35 7.56 5.41
C ARG A 18 6.27 8.62 5.65
N GLY A 19 6.07 9.02 6.90
CA GLY A 19 5.22 10.15 7.26
C GLY A 19 5.65 11.46 6.60
N LEU A 20 6.97 11.71 6.54
CA LEU A 20 7.54 12.89 5.87
C LEU A 20 7.41 12.85 4.34
N TRP A 21 7.41 11.67 3.70
CA TRP A 21 7.22 11.56 2.25
C TRP A 21 5.91 12.17 1.77
N ALA A 22 4.87 12.14 2.61
CA ALA A 22 3.58 12.75 2.32
C ALA A 22 3.63 14.29 2.21
N ALA A 23 4.69 14.94 2.71
CA ALA A 23 4.85 16.39 2.68
C ALA A 23 4.83 16.98 1.26
N ALA A 24 5.27 16.23 0.25
CA ALA A 24 5.25 16.67 -1.15
C ALA A 24 3.83 16.93 -1.69
N TYR A 25 2.82 16.35 -1.04
CA TYR A 25 1.40 16.45 -1.37
C TYR A 25 0.57 16.81 -0.14
N ASP A 26 1.11 17.67 0.72
CA ASP A 26 0.38 18.32 1.82
C ASP A 26 -0.03 17.38 2.98
N GLY A 27 0.52 16.16 3.03
CA GLY A 27 0.23 15.16 4.08
C GLY A 27 1.22 15.16 5.27
N GLY A 28 2.21 16.05 5.31
CA GLY A 28 3.10 16.20 6.45
C GLY A 28 3.98 17.44 6.38
N GLU A 29 4.62 17.78 7.50
CA GLU A 29 5.56 18.91 7.58
C GLU A 29 6.84 18.50 8.33
N PHE A 30 8.01 18.91 7.81
CA PHE A 30 9.29 18.54 8.42
C PHE A 30 9.38 18.95 9.89
N GLY A 31 8.98 20.18 10.22
CA GLY A 31 9.03 20.70 11.58
C GLY A 31 8.11 19.94 12.54
N GLU A 32 6.93 19.55 12.08
CA GLU A 32 5.96 18.78 12.86
C GLU A 32 6.48 17.35 13.11
N VAL A 33 6.96 16.67 12.08
CA VAL A 33 7.57 15.33 12.19
C VAL A 33 8.79 15.37 13.11
N ALA A 34 9.68 16.35 12.94
CA ALA A 34 10.86 16.51 13.81
C ALA A 34 10.46 16.76 15.27
N ALA A 35 9.43 17.58 15.51
CA ALA A 35 8.94 17.87 16.86
C ALA A 35 8.31 16.65 17.55
N VAL A 36 7.56 15.82 16.80
CA VAL A 36 7.05 14.53 17.32
C VAL A 36 8.22 13.62 17.65
N MET A 37 9.14 13.43 16.70
CA MET A 37 10.24 12.48 16.86
C MET A 37 11.25 12.88 17.95
N ALA A 38 11.36 14.17 18.29
CA ALA A 38 12.13 14.63 19.44
C ALA A 38 11.54 14.17 20.80
N ARG A 39 10.25 13.82 20.83
CA ARG A 39 9.50 13.40 22.04
C ARG A 39 9.27 11.89 22.11
N VAL A 40 9.28 11.20 20.96
CA VAL A 40 9.18 9.75 20.90
C VAL A 40 10.42 9.12 21.56
N ARG A 41 10.19 8.32 22.60
CA ARG A 41 11.26 7.63 23.34
C ARG A 41 11.71 6.40 22.55
N ARG A 42 13.02 6.11 22.61
CA ARG A 42 13.63 5.01 21.86
C ARG A 42 13.00 3.67 22.24
N GLY A 43 12.37 3.01 21.27
CA GLY A 43 11.79 1.66 21.44
C GLY A 43 10.49 1.63 22.25
N ASP A 44 9.92 2.78 22.57
CA ASP A 44 8.68 2.91 23.32
C ASP A 44 7.51 3.18 22.37
N PHE A 45 6.76 2.13 22.05
CA PHE A 45 5.61 2.16 21.13
C PHE A 45 4.44 3.00 21.67
N GLU A 46 4.28 3.11 22.99
CA GLU A 46 3.25 3.97 23.58
C GLU A 46 3.60 5.45 23.43
N SER A 47 4.90 5.80 23.53
CA SER A 47 5.32 7.16 23.20
C SER A 47 5.13 7.50 21.72
N TRP A 48 5.26 6.52 20.82
CA TRP A 48 4.95 6.73 19.40
C TRP A 48 3.48 7.10 19.23
N TYR A 49 2.56 6.24 19.70
CA TYR A 49 1.13 6.48 19.58
C TYR A 49 0.74 7.83 20.20
N ARG A 50 1.11 8.07 21.46
CA ARG A 50 0.74 9.30 22.18
C ARG A 50 1.22 10.58 21.48
N GLU A 51 2.48 10.64 21.05
CA GLU A 51 3.03 11.88 20.48
C GLU A 51 2.49 12.17 19.07
N TRP A 52 2.27 11.13 18.26
CA TRP A 52 1.64 11.28 16.94
C TRP A 52 0.16 11.65 17.05
N SER A 53 -0.62 10.98 17.90
CA SER A 53 -2.02 11.34 18.17
C SER A 53 -2.13 12.78 18.66
N ALA A 54 -1.29 13.18 19.62
CA ALA A 54 -1.29 14.55 20.13
C ALA A 54 -0.94 15.59 19.06
N MET A 55 -0.08 15.24 18.09
CA MET A 55 0.19 16.12 16.96
C MET A 55 -0.99 16.21 16.00
N ALA A 56 -1.62 15.08 15.67
CA ALA A 56 -2.82 15.05 14.84
C ALA A 56 -3.93 15.93 15.43
N ASP A 57 -4.21 15.79 16.72
CA ASP A 57 -5.24 16.57 17.42
C ASP A 57 -4.95 18.08 17.37
N ARG A 58 -3.70 18.49 17.63
CA ARG A 58 -3.30 19.90 17.57
C ARG A 58 -3.46 20.48 16.17
N VAL A 59 -3.03 19.74 15.15
CA VAL A 59 -3.09 20.19 13.76
C VAL A 59 -4.54 20.23 13.27
N ALA A 60 -5.35 19.23 13.59
CA ALA A 60 -6.78 19.22 13.27
C ALA A 60 -7.54 20.37 13.95
N ALA A 61 -7.32 20.57 15.25
CA ALA A 61 -7.94 21.65 16.02
C ALA A 61 -7.60 23.02 15.42
N ARG A 62 -6.32 23.25 15.10
CA ARG A 62 -5.88 24.49 14.45
C ARG A 62 -6.49 24.62 13.05
N GLY A 63 -6.45 23.56 12.24
CA GLY A 63 -7.00 23.53 10.88
C GLY A 63 -8.47 23.95 10.83
N ARG A 64 -9.29 23.47 11.77
CA ARG A 64 -10.72 23.81 11.88
C ARG A 64 -10.99 25.29 12.14
N THR A 65 -10.02 26.04 12.68
CA THR A 65 -10.15 27.49 12.91
C THR A 65 -9.86 28.34 11.66
N TYR A 66 -9.24 27.76 10.63
CA TYR A 66 -8.89 28.51 9.43
C TYR A 66 -10.12 28.83 8.58
N GLY A 67 -10.28 30.10 8.21
CA GLY A 67 -11.34 30.54 7.30
C GLY A 67 -11.05 30.24 5.83
N GLU A 68 -9.77 30.22 5.44
CA GLU A 68 -9.34 29.96 4.08
C GLU A 68 -9.36 28.44 3.77
N PRO A 69 -10.08 27.99 2.72
CA PRO A 69 -10.31 26.57 2.46
C PRO A 69 -9.04 25.74 2.23
N VAL A 70 -8.03 26.26 1.51
CA VAL A 70 -6.78 25.53 1.22
C VAL A 70 -6.01 25.27 2.51
N SER A 71 -5.89 26.28 3.36
CA SER A 71 -5.22 26.21 4.66
C SER A 71 -5.92 25.22 5.58
N ARG A 72 -7.26 25.23 5.60
CA ARG A 72 -8.08 24.27 6.35
C ARG A 72 -7.85 22.85 5.86
N GLY A 73 -8.05 22.62 4.56
CA GLY A 73 -7.98 21.30 3.95
C GLY A 73 -6.61 20.64 4.11
N THR A 74 -5.54 21.37 3.77
CA THR A 74 -4.16 20.86 3.93
C THR A 74 -3.82 20.52 5.39
N ALA A 75 -4.30 21.30 6.37
CA ALA A 75 -4.11 20.95 7.78
C ALA A 75 -4.85 19.66 8.18
N LEU A 76 -6.08 19.47 7.71
CA LEU A 76 -6.84 18.26 7.97
C LEU A 76 -6.20 17.02 7.32
N LEU A 77 -5.67 17.15 6.10
CA LEU A 77 -4.92 16.08 5.44
C LEU A 77 -3.65 15.68 6.21
N ARG A 78 -2.88 16.64 6.74
CA ARG A 78 -1.74 16.34 7.64
C ARG A 78 -2.19 15.61 8.89
N ALA A 79 -3.25 16.07 9.54
CA ALA A 79 -3.78 15.44 10.75
C ALA A 79 -4.25 14.00 10.50
N ALA A 80 -4.91 13.73 9.36
CA ALA A 80 -5.29 12.40 8.94
C ALA A 80 -4.07 11.46 8.80
N ASN A 81 -3.02 11.90 8.11
CA ASN A 81 -1.78 11.12 7.98
C ASN A 81 -1.09 10.91 9.35
N TYR A 82 -1.18 11.87 10.27
CA TYR A 82 -0.61 11.72 11.61
C TYR A 82 -1.38 10.74 12.50
N LEU A 83 -2.70 10.58 12.33
CA LEU A 83 -3.44 9.49 12.97
C LEU A 83 -3.07 8.13 12.38
N ARG A 84 -2.90 8.04 11.05
CA ARG A 84 -2.36 6.83 10.40
C ARG A 84 -0.98 6.46 10.98
N GLN A 85 -0.11 7.45 11.16
CA GLN A 85 1.18 7.24 11.83
C GLN A 85 0.98 6.74 13.26
N ALA A 86 0.12 7.37 14.04
CA ALA A 86 -0.12 7.02 15.43
C ALA A 86 -0.51 5.55 15.60
N GLU A 87 -1.46 5.05 14.80
CA GLU A 87 -1.96 3.68 14.92
C GLU A 87 -0.98 2.60 14.42
N PHE A 88 0.05 2.97 13.66
CA PHE A 88 0.86 2.03 12.88
C PHE A 88 1.45 0.88 13.70
N PHE A 89 1.95 1.17 14.90
CA PHE A 89 2.58 0.17 15.77
C PHE A 89 1.66 -0.41 16.86
N LEU A 90 0.37 -0.04 16.86
CA LEU A 90 -0.57 -0.66 17.78
C LEU A 90 -0.80 -2.12 17.42
N ASP A 91 -1.04 -2.94 18.44
CA ASP A 91 -1.47 -4.32 18.25
C ASP A 91 -2.79 -4.37 17.47
N ALA A 92 -3.01 -5.45 16.71
CA ALA A 92 -4.22 -5.62 15.92
C ALA A 92 -5.49 -5.65 16.79
N ALA A 93 -5.40 -6.13 18.04
CA ALA A 93 -6.51 -6.17 18.99
C ALA A 93 -6.69 -4.87 19.79
N ASP A 94 -5.82 -3.87 19.61
CA ASP A 94 -5.93 -2.62 20.35
C ASP A 94 -7.11 -1.77 19.82
N PRO A 95 -8.11 -1.43 20.67
CA PRO A 95 -9.28 -0.69 20.22
C PRO A 95 -8.94 0.73 19.74
N ARG A 96 -7.80 1.30 20.15
CA ARG A 96 -7.33 2.61 19.71
C ARG A 96 -7.02 2.62 18.21
N ARG A 97 -6.69 1.47 17.64
CA ARG A 97 -6.42 1.32 16.20
C ARG A 97 -7.66 1.63 15.37
N ALA A 98 -8.78 0.97 15.67
CA ALA A 98 -10.04 1.24 14.97
C ALA A 98 -10.47 2.71 15.13
N ALA A 99 -10.39 3.25 16.34
CA ALA A 99 -10.74 4.66 16.61
C ALA A 99 -9.87 5.65 15.82
N ALA A 100 -8.55 5.44 15.78
CA ALA A 100 -7.62 6.29 15.05
C ALA A 100 -7.81 6.18 13.53
N ALA A 101 -8.10 4.99 13.01
CA ALA A 101 -8.38 4.78 11.59
C ALA A 101 -9.64 5.53 11.14
N THR A 102 -10.74 5.39 11.88
CA THR A 102 -11.99 6.10 11.58
C THR A 102 -11.79 7.62 11.65
N ALA A 103 -11.20 8.12 12.73
CA ALA A 103 -10.93 9.56 12.87
C ALA A 103 -9.96 10.08 11.79
N GLY A 104 -9.01 9.26 11.34
CA GLY A 104 -8.11 9.58 10.24
C GLY A 104 -8.85 9.69 8.90
N ALA A 105 -9.72 8.74 8.59
CA ALA A 105 -10.55 8.77 7.39
C ALA A 105 -11.50 9.98 7.39
N ASP A 106 -12.15 10.27 8.52
CA ASP A 106 -13.04 11.44 8.66
C ASP A 106 -12.30 12.76 8.43
N LEU A 107 -11.08 12.89 8.98
CA LEU A 107 -10.24 14.07 8.76
C LEU A 107 -9.77 14.18 7.31
N PHE A 108 -9.48 13.04 6.66
CA PHE A 108 -9.11 13.03 5.25
C PHE A 108 -10.27 13.50 4.38
N ASP A 109 -11.47 12.95 4.59
CA ASP A 109 -12.67 13.30 3.83
C ASP A 109 -13.02 14.78 4.03
N ALA A 110 -13.02 15.27 5.28
CA ALA A 110 -13.20 16.70 5.57
C ALA A 110 -12.11 17.59 4.94
N GLY A 111 -10.88 17.08 4.81
CA GLY A 111 -9.78 17.74 4.12
C GLY A 111 -10.03 17.85 2.62
N MET A 112 -10.47 16.76 1.98
CA MET A 112 -10.83 16.74 0.56
C MET A 112 -12.00 17.67 0.26
N ASP A 113 -13.03 17.67 1.11
CA ASP A 113 -14.19 18.56 1.00
C ASP A 113 -13.77 20.03 1.09
N ALA A 114 -12.93 20.38 2.07
CA ALA A 114 -12.42 21.74 2.21
C ALA A 114 -11.59 22.21 1.01
N LEU A 115 -10.90 21.28 0.33
CA LEU A 115 -10.17 21.56 -0.91
C LEU A 115 -11.06 21.57 -2.16
N GLY A 116 -12.35 21.22 -2.04
CA GLY A 116 -13.27 21.13 -3.18
C GLY A 116 -12.89 20.03 -4.16
N MET A 117 -12.28 18.94 -3.67
CA MET A 117 -11.86 17.81 -4.50
C MET A 117 -13.07 16.92 -4.85
N ASP A 118 -13.19 16.51 -6.12
CA ASP A 118 -14.18 15.50 -6.53
C ASP A 118 -13.67 14.11 -6.13
N VAL A 119 -14.16 13.63 -4.99
CA VAL A 119 -13.83 12.33 -4.42
C VAL A 119 -15.11 11.58 -4.08
N THR A 120 -15.17 10.30 -4.46
CA THR A 120 -16.25 9.37 -4.11
C THR A 120 -15.66 8.24 -3.29
N ARG A 121 -16.04 8.15 -2.00
CA ARG A 121 -15.79 6.97 -1.17
C ARG A 121 -16.92 5.96 -1.37
N ALA A 122 -16.58 4.70 -1.61
CA ALA A 122 -17.54 3.64 -1.88
C ALA A 122 -17.23 2.39 -1.06
N ARG A 123 -18.30 1.68 -0.67
CA ARG A 123 -18.27 0.30 -0.17
C ARG A 123 -18.85 -0.59 -1.28
N ILE A 124 -18.03 -1.51 -1.79
CA ILE A 124 -18.33 -2.35 -2.94
C ILE A 124 -18.58 -3.78 -2.43
N PRO A 125 -19.80 -4.33 -2.56
CA PRO A 125 -20.12 -5.66 -2.07
C PRO A 125 -19.21 -6.74 -2.68
N TYR A 126 -18.64 -7.60 -1.82
CA TYR A 126 -17.76 -8.69 -2.23
C TYR A 126 -17.75 -9.81 -1.19
N ASP A 127 -18.24 -10.99 -1.57
CA ASP A 127 -18.13 -12.24 -0.78
C ASP A 127 -18.50 -12.09 0.71
N GLY A 128 -19.65 -11.46 0.98
CA GLY A 128 -20.16 -11.27 2.35
C GLY A 128 -19.50 -10.14 3.15
N ALA A 129 -18.64 -9.34 2.52
CA ALA A 129 -18.06 -8.12 3.06
C ALA A 129 -18.18 -6.96 2.06
N ASP A 130 -17.62 -5.81 2.42
CA ASP A 130 -17.44 -4.68 1.52
C ASP A 130 -15.96 -4.40 1.27
N LEU A 131 -15.63 -4.05 0.03
CA LEU A 131 -14.33 -3.50 -0.36
C LEU A 131 -14.44 -1.97 -0.40
N GLU A 132 -13.57 -1.28 0.32
CA GLU A 132 -13.52 0.17 0.26
C GLU A 132 -12.76 0.67 -0.97
N ALA A 133 -13.29 1.72 -1.58
CA ALA A 133 -12.64 2.42 -2.68
C ALA A 133 -12.76 3.94 -2.52
N LEU A 134 -11.75 4.65 -3.02
CA LEU A 134 -11.76 6.09 -3.27
C LEU A 134 -11.59 6.31 -4.77
N PHE A 135 -12.57 6.97 -5.39
CA PHE A 135 -12.52 7.37 -6.80
C PHE A 135 -12.44 8.89 -6.91
N MET A 136 -11.39 9.40 -7.53
CA MET A 136 -11.08 10.82 -7.62
C MET A 136 -11.08 11.29 -9.08
N ARG A 137 -11.65 12.46 -9.33
CA ARG A 137 -11.66 13.09 -10.65
C ARG A 137 -10.88 14.42 -10.64
N PRO A 138 -10.15 14.75 -11.73
CA PRO A 138 -9.48 16.03 -11.83
C PRO A 138 -10.50 17.16 -12.05
N ALA A 139 -10.29 18.30 -11.41
CA ALA A 139 -11.09 19.51 -11.65
C ALA A 139 -10.80 20.17 -13.01
N GLY A 140 -9.65 19.87 -13.61
CA GLY A 140 -9.16 20.43 -14.87
C GLY A 140 -9.29 19.47 -16.06
N PRO A 141 -8.37 19.56 -17.06
CA PRO A 141 -8.39 18.70 -18.22
C PRO A 141 -8.46 17.22 -17.85
N ASP A 142 -9.47 16.52 -18.37
CA ASP A 142 -9.69 15.11 -18.10
C ASP A 142 -9.16 14.26 -19.27
N THR A 143 -8.05 13.56 -19.02
CA THR A 143 -7.41 12.67 -20.01
C THR A 143 -8.22 11.40 -20.29
N ARG A 144 -9.29 11.16 -19.51
CA ARG A 144 -10.06 9.93 -19.40
C ARG A 144 -9.22 8.69 -19.08
N THR A 145 -7.98 8.89 -18.64
CA THR A 145 -7.11 7.81 -18.16
C THR A 145 -7.43 7.58 -16.69
N VAL A 146 -7.72 6.33 -16.32
CA VAL A 146 -7.92 5.91 -14.94
C VAL A 146 -6.66 5.19 -14.46
N LEU A 147 -6.08 5.69 -13.37
CA LEU A 147 -5.04 4.96 -12.64
C LEU A 147 -5.69 4.18 -11.51
N VAL A 148 -5.53 2.85 -11.52
CA VAL A 148 -6.02 1.97 -10.45
C VAL A 148 -4.86 1.67 -9.52
N VAL A 149 -4.84 2.28 -8.34
CA VAL A 149 -3.73 2.20 -7.39
C VAL A 149 -4.03 1.18 -6.30
N GLN A 150 -3.10 0.25 -6.10
CA GLN A 150 -3.21 -0.83 -5.13
C GLN A 150 -2.08 -0.76 -4.11
N GLY A 151 -2.48 -0.59 -2.84
CA GLY A 151 -1.57 -0.61 -1.71
C GLY A 151 -1.07 -2.00 -1.36
N GLY A 152 -0.04 -2.02 -0.52
CA GLY A 152 0.59 -3.25 -0.05
C GLY A 152 0.00 -3.79 1.24
N PHE A 153 0.87 -4.28 2.11
CA PHE A 153 0.45 -4.97 3.33
C PHE A 153 -0.16 -4.03 4.39
N ASP A 154 0.35 -2.81 4.49
CA ASP A 154 0.06 -1.87 5.59
C ASP A 154 -0.43 -0.49 5.13
N SER A 155 -0.70 -0.32 3.82
CA SER A 155 -1.18 0.95 3.27
C SER A 155 -2.67 1.18 3.54
N THR A 156 -3.06 2.44 3.65
CA THR A 156 -4.47 2.88 3.65
C THR A 156 -4.79 3.63 2.36
N LEU A 157 -6.07 3.81 2.02
CA LEU A 157 -6.47 4.57 0.82
C LEU A 157 -5.99 6.03 0.89
N GLU A 158 -6.07 6.61 2.08
CA GLU A 158 -5.65 7.97 2.39
C GLU A 158 -4.14 8.14 2.22
N GLU A 159 -3.35 7.11 2.53
CA GLU A 159 -1.91 7.14 2.25
C GLU A 159 -1.62 7.10 0.75
N LEU A 160 -2.33 6.25 0.00
CA LEU A 160 -2.16 6.12 -1.45
C LEU A 160 -2.44 7.43 -2.20
N TYR A 161 -3.31 8.29 -1.64
CA TYR A 161 -3.50 9.64 -2.15
C TYR A 161 -2.19 10.43 -2.16
N PHE A 162 -1.45 10.46 -1.05
CA PHE A 162 -0.19 11.21 -0.98
C PHE A 162 0.91 10.56 -1.82
N MET A 163 0.89 9.24 -1.99
CA MET A 163 1.91 8.52 -2.77
C MET A 163 1.74 8.70 -4.28
N ILE A 164 0.51 8.58 -4.79
CA ILE A 164 0.21 8.59 -6.23
C ILE A 164 -0.99 9.46 -6.56
N GLY A 165 -2.07 9.39 -5.77
CA GLY A 165 -3.36 9.99 -6.13
C GLY A 165 -3.30 11.49 -6.40
N ALA A 166 -2.73 12.27 -5.48
CA ALA A 166 -2.59 13.71 -5.60
C ALA A 166 -1.81 14.12 -6.87
N ALA A 167 -0.70 13.43 -7.12
CA ALA A 167 0.15 13.66 -8.29
C ALA A 167 -0.59 13.36 -9.60
N ALA A 168 -1.34 12.27 -9.64
CA ALA A 168 -2.07 11.81 -10.81
C ALA A 168 -3.25 12.72 -11.14
N VAL A 169 -4.05 13.09 -10.12
CA VAL A 169 -5.18 14.01 -10.29
C VAL A 169 -4.71 15.39 -10.77
N ARG A 170 -3.62 15.93 -10.23
CA ARG A 170 -3.01 17.21 -10.69
C ARG A 170 -2.58 17.17 -12.17
N ARG A 171 -2.39 15.97 -12.75
CA ARG A 171 -2.02 15.77 -14.17
C ARG A 171 -3.20 15.42 -15.08
N GLY A 172 -4.43 15.49 -14.57
CA GLY A 172 -5.62 15.24 -15.37
C GLY A 172 -6.00 13.76 -15.50
N HIS A 173 -5.46 12.89 -14.64
CA HIS A 173 -5.88 11.50 -14.56
C HIS A 173 -6.97 11.32 -13.50
N ARG A 174 -7.90 10.41 -13.75
CA ARG A 174 -8.81 9.89 -12.73
C ARG A 174 -8.07 8.84 -11.93
N VAL A 175 -8.37 8.70 -10.65
CA VAL A 175 -7.66 7.77 -9.77
C VAL A 175 -8.68 6.92 -9.03
N LEU A 176 -8.54 5.60 -9.13
CA LEU A 176 -9.26 4.64 -8.31
C LEU A 176 -8.28 3.98 -7.35
N MET A 177 -8.50 4.12 -6.05
CA MET A 177 -7.75 3.43 -5.01
C MET A 177 -8.71 2.48 -4.31
N PHE A 178 -8.29 1.26 -3.98
CA PHE A 178 -9.15 0.34 -3.25
C PHE A 178 -8.38 -0.61 -2.33
N THR A 179 -9.05 -1.07 -1.29
CA THR A 179 -8.58 -2.15 -0.40
C THR A 179 -9.32 -3.43 -0.71
N GLY A 180 -8.61 -4.56 -0.67
CA GLY A 180 -9.20 -5.88 -0.85
C GLY A 180 -9.14 -6.75 0.42
N PRO A 181 -9.43 -8.06 0.28
CA PRO A 181 -9.21 -9.06 1.33
C PRO A 181 -7.82 -8.94 1.96
N GLY A 182 -7.72 -8.97 3.29
CA GLY A 182 -6.44 -8.78 4.00
C GLY A 182 -6.02 -7.32 4.20
N GLN A 183 -6.81 -6.36 3.74
CA GLN A 183 -6.58 -4.92 3.88
C GLN A 183 -7.84 -4.21 4.40
N GLY A 184 -7.67 -2.98 4.91
CA GLY A 184 -8.78 -2.08 5.23
C GLY A 184 -9.86 -2.69 6.13
N SER A 185 -11.11 -2.24 5.94
CA SER A 185 -12.30 -2.78 6.60
C SER A 185 -12.55 -4.26 6.29
N ALA A 186 -12.23 -4.75 5.09
CA ALA A 186 -12.39 -6.17 4.75
C ALA A 186 -11.66 -7.07 5.77
N LEU A 187 -10.44 -6.72 6.17
CA LEU A 187 -9.75 -7.43 7.26
C LEU A 187 -10.23 -7.00 8.64
N ARG A 188 -10.33 -5.69 8.90
CA ARG A 188 -10.53 -5.15 10.26
C ARG A 188 -11.94 -5.38 10.81
N GLU A 189 -12.95 -5.27 9.96
CA GLU A 189 -14.38 -5.38 10.33
C GLU A 189 -14.92 -6.79 10.05
N HIS A 190 -14.47 -7.42 8.94
CA HIS A 190 -15.02 -8.70 8.47
C HIS A 190 -14.08 -9.88 8.64
N GLY A 191 -12.85 -9.67 9.11
CA GLY A 191 -11.87 -10.74 9.31
C GLY A 191 -11.44 -11.44 8.01
N MET A 192 -11.67 -10.82 6.85
CA MET A 192 -11.41 -11.41 5.54
C MET A 192 -9.89 -11.39 5.26
N PRO A 193 -9.20 -12.55 5.23
CA PRO A 193 -7.75 -12.59 5.03
C PRO A 193 -7.38 -12.39 3.55
N PHE A 194 -6.08 -12.21 3.27
CA PHE A 194 -5.59 -12.15 1.89
C PHE A 194 -5.99 -13.37 1.07
N THR A 195 -6.33 -13.13 -0.20
CA THR A 195 -6.58 -14.17 -1.20
C THR A 195 -5.45 -14.22 -2.24
N ALA A 196 -5.12 -15.43 -2.70
CA ALA A 196 -4.22 -15.62 -3.84
C ALA A 196 -4.88 -15.27 -5.17
N GLU A 197 -6.22 -15.27 -5.22
CA GLU A 197 -7.03 -14.98 -6.41
C GLU A 197 -7.39 -13.50 -6.48
N TRP A 198 -6.38 -12.61 -6.42
CA TRP A 198 -6.57 -11.15 -6.35
C TRP A 198 -7.27 -10.54 -7.58
N GLU A 199 -7.34 -11.28 -8.68
CA GLU A 199 -8.16 -10.95 -9.84
C GLU A 199 -9.65 -10.85 -9.50
N ARG A 200 -10.15 -11.59 -8.51
CA ARG A 200 -11.57 -11.59 -8.12
C ARG A 200 -12.00 -10.28 -7.46
N PRO A 201 -11.36 -9.77 -6.38
CA PRO A 201 -11.72 -8.48 -5.82
C PRO A 201 -11.44 -7.35 -6.82
N THR A 202 -10.37 -7.45 -7.62
CA THR A 202 -10.09 -6.45 -8.67
C THR A 202 -11.21 -6.37 -9.69
N ARG A 203 -11.72 -7.51 -10.17
CA ARG A 203 -12.85 -7.57 -11.11
C ARG A 203 -14.09 -6.88 -10.54
N ALA A 204 -14.47 -7.20 -9.30
CA ALA A 204 -15.63 -6.60 -8.63
C ALA A 204 -15.52 -5.06 -8.55
N VAL A 205 -14.33 -4.56 -8.20
CA VAL A 205 -14.07 -3.11 -8.13
C VAL A 205 -14.10 -2.44 -9.51
N LEU A 206 -13.55 -3.09 -10.55
CA LEU A 206 -13.60 -2.56 -11.91
C LEU A 206 -15.00 -2.64 -12.54
N ASP A 207 -15.81 -3.64 -12.17
CA ASP A 207 -17.21 -3.74 -12.60
C ASP A 207 -18.03 -2.57 -12.00
N TRP A 208 -17.80 -2.26 -10.72
CA TRP A 208 -18.36 -1.07 -10.09
C TRP A 208 -17.90 0.23 -10.79
N LEU A 209 -16.61 0.35 -11.12
CA LEU A 209 -16.06 1.50 -11.84
C LEU A 209 -16.74 1.70 -13.21
N GLY A 210 -17.00 0.61 -13.94
CA GLY A 210 -17.67 0.66 -15.25
C GLY A 210 -19.06 1.28 -15.20
N GLY A 211 -19.76 1.18 -14.06
CA GLY A 211 -21.03 1.87 -13.84
C GLY A 211 -20.91 3.40 -13.69
N LEU A 212 -19.70 3.91 -13.45
CA LEU A 212 -19.42 5.34 -13.29
C LEU A 212 -18.76 5.95 -14.50
N VAL A 213 -17.93 5.18 -15.21
CA VAL A 213 -17.05 5.73 -16.22
C VAL A 213 -16.50 4.69 -17.20
N GLU A 214 -16.35 5.10 -18.46
CA GLU A 214 -15.64 4.35 -19.49
C GLU A 214 -14.24 4.97 -19.72
N PRO A 215 -13.17 4.32 -19.24
CA PRO A 215 -11.80 4.80 -19.40
C PRO A 215 -11.34 4.80 -20.87
N ARG A 216 -10.52 5.79 -21.26
CA ARG A 216 -9.75 5.73 -22.51
C ARG A 216 -8.53 4.81 -22.36
N LEU A 217 -7.91 4.85 -21.18
CA LEU A 217 -6.83 3.97 -20.75
C LEU A 217 -7.07 3.62 -19.28
N LEU A 218 -6.85 2.37 -18.90
CA LEU A 218 -6.90 1.87 -17.54
C LEU A 218 -5.54 1.28 -17.17
N VAL A 219 -4.80 1.98 -16.31
CA VAL A 219 -3.43 1.61 -15.93
C VAL A 219 -3.39 1.26 -14.45
N GLY A 220 -2.87 0.07 -14.13
CA GLY A 220 -2.68 -0.35 -12.75
C GLY A 220 -1.37 0.20 -12.16
N VAL A 221 -1.38 0.58 -10.89
CA VAL A 221 -0.18 0.96 -10.14
C VAL A 221 -0.16 0.18 -8.82
N GLY A 222 0.75 -0.76 -8.68
CA GLY A 222 0.88 -1.60 -7.48
C GLY A 222 2.11 -1.21 -6.68
N ILE A 223 1.94 -0.94 -5.38
CA ILE A 223 3.01 -0.46 -4.49
C ILE A 223 3.39 -1.54 -3.48
N SER A 224 4.68 -1.85 -3.37
CA SER A 224 5.20 -2.87 -2.45
C SER A 224 4.50 -4.21 -2.71
N PHE A 225 3.86 -4.80 -1.69
CA PHE A 225 3.06 -6.02 -1.86
C PHE A 225 1.89 -5.83 -2.85
N GLY A 226 1.39 -4.61 -3.03
CA GLY A 226 0.38 -4.26 -4.04
C GLY A 226 0.85 -4.52 -5.46
N GLY A 227 2.17 -4.49 -5.73
CA GLY A 227 2.73 -4.92 -7.00
C GLY A 227 2.51 -6.41 -7.28
N HIS A 228 2.60 -7.25 -6.24
CA HIS A 228 2.32 -8.68 -6.36
C HIS A 228 0.84 -8.95 -6.64
N LEU A 229 -0.02 -8.25 -5.89
CA LEU A 229 -1.47 -8.31 -6.04
C LEU A 229 -1.91 -7.83 -7.44
N LEU A 230 -1.38 -6.70 -7.90
CA LEU A 230 -1.65 -6.17 -9.23
C LEU A 230 -1.14 -7.08 -10.35
N ALA A 231 0.08 -7.61 -10.23
CA ALA A 231 0.62 -8.54 -11.23
C ALA A 231 -0.27 -9.79 -11.37
N ARG A 232 -0.79 -10.31 -10.25
CA ARG A 232 -1.77 -11.40 -10.27
C ARG A 232 -3.06 -10.95 -10.96
N ALA A 233 -3.64 -9.81 -10.58
CA ALA A 233 -4.88 -9.34 -11.18
C ALA A 233 -4.76 -9.11 -12.69
N ALA A 234 -3.71 -8.41 -13.13
CA ALA A 234 -3.47 -8.08 -14.53
C ALA A 234 -3.28 -9.32 -15.43
N ALA A 235 -2.88 -10.47 -14.87
CA ALA A 235 -2.80 -11.72 -15.61
C ALA A 235 -4.18 -12.33 -15.96
N PHE A 236 -5.26 -11.92 -15.28
CA PHE A 236 -6.62 -12.46 -15.45
C PHE A 236 -7.69 -11.38 -15.70
N GLU A 237 -7.30 -10.11 -15.66
CA GLU A 237 -8.17 -8.96 -15.87
C GLU A 237 -7.74 -8.22 -17.14
N PRO A 238 -8.38 -8.50 -18.30
CA PRO A 238 -7.94 -7.99 -19.60
C PRO A 238 -8.21 -6.50 -19.80
N ARG A 239 -8.95 -5.84 -18.89
CA ARG A 239 -9.25 -4.40 -18.98
C ARG A 239 -8.03 -3.50 -18.74
N TYR A 240 -6.95 -4.00 -18.15
CA TYR A 240 -5.72 -3.21 -17.95
C TYR A 240 -4.97 -3.02 -19.27
N ASP A 241 -4.76 -1.77 -19.66
CA ASP A 241 -3.90 -1.39 -20.80
C ASP A 241 -2.41 -1.45 -20.44
N GLY A 242 -2.08 -1.38 -19.15
CA GLY A 242 -0.71 -1.44 -18.65
C GLY A 242 -0.64 -1.46 -17.13
N VAL A 243 0.52 -1.84 -16.59
CA VAL A 243 0.78 -1.86 -15.15
C VAL A 243 2.14 -1.29 -14.80
N VAL A 244 2.22 -0.63 -13.63
CA VAL A 244 3.45 -0.18 -13.00
C VAL A 244 3.57 -0.87 -11.64
N LEU A 245 4.68 -1.59 -11.43
CA LEU A 245 4.93 -2.33 -10.19
C LEU A 245 6.08 -1.67 -9.42
N TYR A 246 5.75 -0.86 -8.42
CA TYR A 246 6.71 -0.07 -7.64
C TYR A 246 7.19 -0.84 -6.41
N ASP A 247 8.50 -1.06 -6.30
CA ASP A 247 9.14 -1.85 -5.23
C ASP A 247 8.59 -3.29 -5.12
N TYR A 248 8.34 -3.89 -6.28
CA TYR A 248 7.75 -5.23 -6.41
C TYR A 248 8.71 -6.34 -6.00
N PHE A 249 8.13 -7.37 -5.37
CA PHE A 249 8.78 -8.64 -5.13
C PHE A 249 7.87 -9.81 -5.55
N PRO A 250 8.43 -10.89 -6.14
CA PRO A 250 7.65 -11.97 -6.74
C PRO A 250 6.97 -12.90 -5.73
N GLY A 251 7.27 -12.75 -4.44
CA GLY A 251 6.61 -13.48 -3.36
C GLY A 251 7.10 -13.07 -1.98
N MET A 252 6.19 -13.12 -1.00
CA MET A 252 6.47 -12.80 0.41
C MET A 252 7.63 -13.63 1.00
N LEU A 253 7.68 -14.94 0.69
CA LEU A 253 8.73 -15.83 1.19
C LEU A 253 10.11 -15.52 0.58
N THR A 254 10.13 -15.13 -0.70
CA THR A 254 11.35 -14.64 -1.36
C THR A 254 11.82 -13.29 -0.79
N ALA A 255 10.90 -12.40 -0.41
CA ALA A 255 11.25 -11.13 0.22
C ALA A 255 11.85 -11.32 1.63
N ARG A 256 11.26 -12.20 2.46
CA ARG A 256 11.79 -12.55 3.79
C ARG A 256 13.17 -13.21 3.76
N SER A 257 13.46 -14.00 2.74
CA SER A 257 14.75 -14.68 2.60
C SER A 257 15.87 -13.75 2.11
N CYS A 258 15.56 -12.69 1.35
CA CYS A 258 16.57 -11.71 0.94
C CYS A 258 16.92 -10.70 2.04
N THR A 259 16.00 -10.39 2.97
CA THR A 259 16.28 -9.54 4.15
C THR A 259 17.12 -10.23 5.22
N THR A 260 17.01 -11.55 5.35
CA THR A 260 17.77 -12.35 6.33
C THR A 260 19.13 -12.82 5.81
N CYS A 261 19.41 -12.73 4.50
CA CYS A 261 20.69 -13.15 3.94
C CYS A 261 21.01 -12.41 2.62
N PRO A 262 21.57 -11.18 2.67
CA PRO A 262 21.84 -10.36 1.48
C PRO A 262 22.70 -11.08 0.42
N GLY A 263 23.63 -11.94 0.87
CA GLY A 263 24.55 -12.68 -0.01
C GLY A 263 23.91 -13.76 -0.88
N ARG A 264 22.71 -14.27 -0.53
CA ARG A 264 22.02 -15.28 -1.36
C ARG A 264 21.19 -14.67 -2.49
N CYS A 265 20.80 -13.40 -2.37
CA CYS A 265 19.99 -12.72 -3.36
C CYS A 265 20.84 -12.36 -4.61
N ALA A 266 22.10 -11.92 -4.41
CA ALA A 266 23.05 -11.62 -5.49
C ALA A 266 23.36 -12.83 -6.39
N ALA A 267 23.40 -14.03 -5.81
CA ALA A 267 23.69 -15.27 -6.54
C ALA A 267 22.53 -15.74 -7.46
N ARG A 268 21.29 -15.28 -7.21
CA ARG A 268 20.14 -15.61 -8.08
C ARG A 268 20.02 -14.65 -9.26
N SER A 269 20.43 -13.39 -9.11
CA SER A 269 20.44 -12.42 -10.22
C SER A 269 21.54 -12.69 -11.27
N SER A 270 22.63 -13.35 -10.90
CA SER A 270 23.71 -13.71 -11.84
C SER A 270 23.36 -14.92 -12.72
N ALA A 271 22.42 -15.77 -12.31
CA ALA A 271 22.00 -16.95 -13.06
C ALA A 271 21.12 -16.62 -14.29
N CYS A 272 20.60 -15.40 -14.40
CA CYS A 272 19.79 -14.95 -15.55
C CYS A 272 20.59 -14.14 -16.60
N ARG A 273 21.93 -14.07 -16.49
CA ARG A 273 22.80 -13.41 -17.49
C ARG A 273 23.65 -14.38 -18.33
N GLY A 274 23.25 -15.64 -18.44
CA GLY A 274 23.88 -16.62 -19.33
C GLY A 274 22.98 -16.89 -20.53
N GLY A 275 23.43 -16.49 -21.73
CA GLY A 275 22.76 -16.79 -22.99
C GLY A 275 22.62 -18.29 -23.26
N CYS A 276 21.72 -18.62 -24.19
CA CYS A 276 21.43 -19.97 -24.66
C CYS A 276 22.71 -20.79 -24.92
N GLY A 277 22.94 -21.80 -24.09
CA GLY A 277 23.96 -22.83 -24.27
C GLY A 277 23.45 -24.14 -23.67
N ALA A 278 23.53 -25.23 -24.45
CA ALA A 278 22.98 -26.55 -24.14
C ALA A 278 23.42 -27.12 -22.78
N PRO A 279 22.62 -28.01 -22.14
CA PRO A 279 22.91 -28.49 -20.80
C PRO A 279 24.01 -29.56 -20.80
N SER A 280 25.05 -29.38 -19.99
CA SER A 280 25.93 -30.47 -19.54
C SER A 280 25.53 -30.95 -18.14
N PRO A 281 25.67 -32.24 -17.81
CA PRO A 281 25.04 -32.85 -16.65
C PRO A 281 25.87 -32.62 -15.37
N CYS A 282 25.26 -31.96 -14.37
CA CYS A 282 25.86 -31.88 -13.03
C CYS A 282 25.76 -33.24 -12.32
N THR A 283 26.92 -33.83 -12.04
CA THR A 283 27.12 -34.94 -11.13
C THR A 283 26.67 -34.61 -9.71
N ALA A 284 25.99 -35.56 -9.08
CA ALA A 284 25.50 -35.51 -7.71
C ALA A 284 26.65 -35.45 -6.69
N GLY A 285 26.50 -34.61 -5.66
CA GLY A 285 27.40 -34.60 -4.51
C GLY A 285 26.80 -33.83 -3.33
N SER A 286 26.70 -34.53 -2.20
CA SER A 286 26.40 -34.08 -0.83
C SER A 286 24.97 -33.62 -0.49
N THR A 287 24.17 -34.59 -0.04
CA THR A 287 23.01 -34.44 0.86
C THR A 287 23.45 -34.10 2.29
N PRO A 288 22.76 -33.20 3.01
CA PRO A 288 22.69 -33.26 4.47
C PRO A 288 21.49 -34.12 4.90
N ARG A 289 21.76 -35.09 5.78
CA ARG A 289 20.75 -35.93 6.44
C ARG A 289 19.84 -35.08 7.33
N PHE A 290 18.53 -35.22 7.17
CA PHE A 290 17.55 -34.99 8.24
C PHE A 290 16.78 -36.30 8.46
N ALA A 291 16.76 -36.74 9.71
CA ALA A 291 16.13 -37.97 10.16
C ALA A 291 14.62 -37.76 10.39
N GLY A 292 13.83 -38.73 9.93
CA GLY A 292 12.59 -39.21 10.57
C GLY A 292 11.35 -38.32 10.58
N GLY A 293 10.34 -38.69 9.78
CA GLY A 293 8.96 -38.20 9.94
C GLY A 293 8.09 -38.40 8.70
N SER A 294 7.36 -39.51 8.66
CA SER A 294 6.35 -39.99 7.70
C SER A 294 5.90 -39.07 6.55
N ALA A 295 6.10 -39.57 5.32
CA ALA A 295 5.55 -39.03 4.08
C ALA A 295 4.18 -39.66 3.74
N THR A 296 3.22 -38.84 3.33
CA THR A 296 2.07 -39.26 2.52
C THR A 296 2.25 -38.73 1.11
N ARG A 297 2.29 -39.64 0.13
CA ARG A 297 2.54 -39.40 -1.31
C ARG A 297 1.38 -38.64 -1.97
N TYR A 298 1.68 -37.66 -2.82
CA TYR A 298 0.90 -37.37 -4.03
C TYR A 298 1.83 -37.21 -5.24
N GLY A 299 1.44 -37.85 -6.34
CA GLY A 299 2.28 -38.15 -7.50
C GLY A 299 2.61 -36.96 -8.40
N ARG A 300 3.78 -37.05 -9.03
CA ARG A 300 4.24 -36.13 -10.09
C ARG A 300 3.55 -36.47 -11.41
N SER A 301 2.86 -35.50 -11.99
CA SER A 301 2.50 -35.49 -13.42
C SER A 301 3.66 -34.89 -14.24
N ALA A 302 3.96 -35.51 -15.38
CA ALA A 302 5.05 -35.15 -16.28
C ALA A 302 4.73 -33.89 -17.12
N PRO A 303 5.74 -33.10 -17.55
CA PRO A 303 5.52 -31.90 -18.35
C PRO A 303 5.24 -32.25 -19.83
N ARG A 304 4.18 -31.65 -20.40
CA ARG A 304 3.87 -31.69 -21.84
C ARG A 304 4.78 -30.69 -22.58
N ARG A 305 5.32 -31.09 -23.73
CA ARG A 305 6.09 -30.24 -24.66
C ARG A 305 5.16 -29.35 -25.50
N CYS A 306 5.56 -28.11 -25.76
CA CYS A 306 4.95 -27.26 -26.80
C CYS A 306 5.45 -27.68 -28.20
N PRO A 307 4.61 -27.59 -29.25
CA PRO A 307 5.04 -27.81 -30.63
C PRO A 307 5.78 -26.60 -31.21
N ALA A 308 6.54 -26.88 -32.28
CA ALA A 308 7.55 -26.01 -32.92
C ALA A 308 6.98 -24.77 -33.60
#